data_AF-A0A839BPY6-F1
#
_entry.id   AF-A0A839BPY6-F1
#
_cell.length_a   1.000
_cell.length_b   1.000
_cell.length_c   1.000
_cell.angle_alpha   90.00
_cell.angle_beta   90.00
_cell.angle_gamma   90.00
#
_symmetry.space_group_name_H-M   'P 1'
#
loop_
_entity.id
_entity.type
_entity.pdbx_description
1 polymer ?
#
loop_
_entity_poly.entity_id
_entity_poly.type
_entity_poly.pdbx_seq_one_letter_code
_entity_poly.pdbx_strand_id
1 'polypeptide(L)'
;MKYAFPDNFWWGSASSALQTEGTREGETTWDYWFAREPNRFHNGVGPQHTSTFYQHWKTDIQLLKQLNHNSFRTSISWARLIPDGVGEVNPEAVDFYHQVIDELIEQGITPFITLFHFDMPMAMQEIGGWENRNVVDAYARYAQICFDLFGDRVLHWFTFNEPIVPVEGGYLYDFHYPNVVDFRRAATVAYHTVLAHAQAVRAYRAGHFAGEIGIVLNLTPSYPRSQNPADVKAAHIADLMFNRSFLDPVLRGEYPADLVALLKSYDQLPACKPEDSFLIAEGKIDLLGINYYQPRRVKCRDSAVNPQAPFMPEWFFDNYEMPGRKMNPYRGWEIYEPGIYDILINLRDNYGNPRCFISENGMGVENEQRFIENGQINDQYRIDFISEHLAWLHKGISEGCQCLGYHMWTFIDNWSWCNAYKNRYGFIQLDLTTQQRTIKKSGEWFAATALNNSFDRESV
;
A
#
# COMPACT_ATOMS: atom_id res chain seq x y z
N MET A 1 19.80 -22.47 9.53
CA MET A 1 18.57 -22.52 10.35
C MET A 1 17.40 -22.62 9.39
N LYS A 2 16.45 -23.52 9.67
CA LYS A 2 15.21 -23.64 8.89
C LYS A 2 14.15 -22.72 9.49
N TYR A 3 13.57 -21.84 8.68
CA TYR A 3 12.49 -20.93 9.07
C TYR A 3 11.19 -21.51 8.53
N ALA A 4 10.32 -22.01 9.41
CA ALA A 4 9.05 -22.65 9.03
C ALA A 4 7.87 -21.82 9.52
N PHE A 5 6.88 -21.63 8.65
CA PHE A 5 5.74 -20.76 8.91
C PHE A 5 4.51 -21.57 9.36
N PRO A 6 3.50 -20.93 9.99
CA PRO A 6 2.29 -21.62 10.40
C PRO A 6 1.59 -22.35 9.26
N ASP A 7 0.86 -23.43 9.59
CA ASP A 7 0.00 -24.11 8.64
C ASP A 7 -1.09 -23.12 8.16
N ASN A 8 -1.27 -22.98 6.84
CA ASN A 8 -2.13 -22.00 6.17
C ASN A 8 -1.59 -20.55 6.08
N PHE A 9 -0.29 -20.34 6.23
CA PHE A 9 0.32 -19.04 5.97
C PHE A 9 0.08 -18.58 4.53
N TRP A 10 -0.33 -17.32 4.35
CA TRP A 10 -0.53 -16.77 3.01
C TRP A 10 0.81 -16.44 2.35
N TRP A 11 1.08 -17.11 1.24
CA TRP A 11 2.21 -16.84 0.36
C TRP A 11 1.67 -16.26 -0.92
N GLY A 12 1.95 -14.98 -1.14
CA GLY A 12 1.42 -14.27 -2.28
C GLY A 12 2.23 -13.06 -2.69
N SER A 13 1.57 -12.23 -3.47
CA SER A 13 2.11 -10.99 -4.02
C SER A 13 1.01 -9.96 -4.14
N ALA A 14 1.40 -8.69 -4.21
CA ALA A 14 0.48 -7.58 -4.38
C ALA A 14 0.75 -6.80 -5.67
N SER A 15 -0.31 -6.30 -6.28
CA SER A 15 -0.32 -5.31 -7.37
C SER A 15 -1.50 -4.34 -7.19
N SER A 16 -1.72 -3.48 -8.19
CA SER A 16 -2.90 -2.62 -8.25
C SER A 16 -3.38 -2.47 -9.69
N ALA A 17 -4.68 -2.24 -9.86
CA ALA A 17 -5.32 -2.08 -11.16
C ALA A 17 -4.56 -1.09 -12.05
N LEU A 18 -4.31 0.11 -11.53
CA LEU A 18 -3.68 1.19 -12.28
C LEU A 18 -2.23 0.89 -12.67
N GLN A 19 -1.52 0.06 -11.91
CA GLN A 19 -0.12 -0.25 -12.18
C GLN A 19 0.07 -1.44 -13.12
N THR A 20 -0.96 -2.26 -13.33
CA THR A 20 -0.85 -3.49 -14.13
C THR A 20 -1.83 -3.61 -15.30
N GLU A 21 -3.08 -3.14 -15.17
CA GLU A 21 -4.13 -3.41 -16.17
C GLU A 21 -3.94 -2.64 -17.47
N GLY A 22 -3.61 -1.35 -17.38
CA GLY A 22 -3.49 -0.44 -18.52
C GLY A 22 -4.84 0.14 -18.97
N THR A 23 -5.10 0.04 -20.28
CA THR A 23 -6.19 0.76 -20.96
C THR A 23 -7.55 0.49 -20.33
N ARG A 24 -8.34 1.55 -20.15
CA ARG A 24 -9.66 1.53 -19.52
C ARG A 24 -10.54 2.66 -20.00
N GLU A 25 -11.83 2.53 -19.71
CA GLU A 25 -12.75 3.67 -19.65
C GLU A 25 -12.61 4.37 -18.29
N GLY A 26 -12.82 5.68 -18.26
CA GLY A 26 -12.65 6.50 -17.06
C GLY A 26 -11.22 7.00 -16.86
N GLU A 27 -11.06 8.32 -16.86
CA GLU A 27 -9.79 8.97 -16.56
C GLU A 27 -9.54 9.00 -15.05
N THR A 28 -8.30 8.77 -14.63
CA THR A 28 -7.81 8.97 -13.26
C THR A 28 -6.93 10.22 -13.19
N THR A 29 -6.64 10.68 -11.98
CA THR A 29 -5.67 11.76 -11.74
C THR A 29 -4.29 11.48 -12.36
N TRP A 30 -3.90 10.22 -12.54
CA TRP A 30 -2.63 9.85 -13.14
C TRP A 30 -2.60 9.98 -14.66
N ASP A 31 -3.69 9.64 -15.35
CA ASP A 31 -3.77 9.83 -16.81
C ASP A 31 -3.79 11.32 -17.13
N TYR A 32 -4.61 12.08 -16.39
CA TYR A 32 -4.70 13.53 -16.50
C TYR A 32 -3.33 14.19 -16.28
N TRP A 33 -2.61 13.77 -15.23
CA TRP A 33 -1.30 14.32 -14.91
C TRP A 33 -0.26 14.00 -15.98
N PHE A 34 -0.22 12.75 -16.46
CA PHE A 34 0.69 12.34 -17.53
C PHE A 34 0.41 13.09 -18.84
N ALA A 35 -0.86 13.31 -19.20
CA ALA A 35 -1.23 14.03 -20.42
C ALA A 35 -0.71 15.49 -20.42
N ARG A 36 -0.61 16.10 -19.25
CA ARG A 36 -0.18 17.51 -19.09
C ARG A 36 1.32 17.65 -18.85
N GLU A 37 1.89 16.76 -18.06
CA GLU A 37 3.28 16.84 -17.58
C GLU A 37 4.03 15.51 -17.78
N PRO A 38 4.13 14.98 -19.02
CA PRO A 38 4.74 13.68 -19.28
C PRO A 38 6.22 13.64 -18.88
N ASN A 39 6.88 14.80 -18.80
CA ASN A 39 8.27 14.95 -18.34
C ASN A 39 8.47 14.59 -16.86
N ARG A 40 7.42 14.52 -16.04
CA ARG A 40 7.51 14.04 -14.65
C ARG A 40 7.61 12.51 -14.56
N PHE A 41 7.31 11.81 -15.65
CA PHE A 41 7.31 10.36 -15.70
C PHE A 41 8.60 9.87 -16.37
N HIS A 42 9.27 8.91 -15.72
CA HIS A 42 10.54 8.40 -16.21
C HIS A 42 10.43 7.88 -17.65
N ASN A 43 11.29 8.39 -18.53
CA ASN A 43 11.29 8.13 -19.98
C ASN A 43 9.95 8.41 -20.68
N GLY A 44 9.09 9.25 -20.11
CA GLY A 44 7.78 9.58 -20.69
C GLY A 44 6.84 8.38 -20.78
N VAL A 45 6.96 7.38 -19.88
CA VAL A 45 6.10 6.20 -19.86
C VAL A 45 4.94 6.41 -18.89
N GLY A 46 3.73 6.53 -19.44
CA GLY A 46 2.50 6.76 -18.69
C GLY A 46 1.68 5.50 -18.38
N PRO A 47 0.47 5.68 -17.80
CA PRO A 47 -0.39 4.59 -17.34
C PRO A 47 -1.21 3.90 -18.44
N GLN A 48 -1.06 4.27 -19.72
CA GLN A 48 -1.95 3.82 -20.80
C GLN A 48 -1.91 2.30 -21.04
N HIS A 49 -0.74 1.70 -20.90
CA HIS A 49 -0.52 0.27 -21.17
C HIS A 49 -0.09 -0.48 -19.90
N THR A 50 0.75 0.14 -19.07
CA THR A 50 1.32 -0.47 -17.86
C THR A 50 1.87 -1.87 -18.13
N SER A 51 1.43 -2.91 -17.42
CA SER A 51 1.88 -4.30 -17.59
C SER A 51 0.95 -5.14 -18.46
N THR A 52 -0.02 -4.52 -19.14
CA THR A 52 -1.00 -5.19 -20.03
C THR A 52 -1.77 -6.36 -19.39
N PHE A 53 -1.96 -6.32 -18.07
CA PHE A 53 -2.68 -7.37 -17.35
C PHE A 53 -4.12 -7.52 -17.85
N TYR A 54 -4.77 -6.44 -18.30
CA TYR A 54 -6.12 -6.52 -18.87
C TYR A 54 -6.21 -7.47 -20.08
N GLN A 55 -5.14 -7.57 -20.88
CA GLN A 55 -5.08 -8.47 -22.03
C GLN A 55 -4.56 -9.87 -21.68
N HIS A 56 -3.82 -10.01 -20.57
CA HIS A 56 -3.02 -11.19 -20.27
C HIS A 56 -3.32 -11.83 -18.91
N TRP A 57 -4.38 -11.42 -18.23
CA TRP A 57 -4.72 -11.85 -16.88
C TRP A 57 -4.77 -13.37 -16.73
N LYS A 58 -5.28 -14.12 -17.72
CA LYS A 58 -5.28 -15.59 -17.69
C LYS A 58 -3.86 -16.14 -17.57
N THR A 59 -2.96 -15.73 -18.47
CA THR A 59 -1.56 -16.20 -18.45
C THR A 59 -0.80 -15.69 -17.24
N ASP A 60 -1.10 -14.47 -16.78
CA ASP A 60 -0.47 -13.89 -15.60
C ASP A 60 -0.91 -14.63 -14.32
N ILE A 61 -2.17 -15.06 -14.20
CA ILE A 61 -2.64 -15.90 -13.08
C ILE A 61 -2.04 -17.32 -13.13
N GLN A 62 -1.86 -17.90 -14.31
CA GLN A 62 -1.14 -19.18 -14.45
C GLN A 62 0.30 -19.06 -13.95
N LEU A 63 0.97 -17.91 -14.14
CA LEU A 63 2.29 -17.67 -13.58
C LEU A 63 2.25 -17.56 -12.05
N LEU A 64 1.25 -16.91 -11.45
CA LEU A 64 1.05 -16.92 -10.00
C LEU A 64 0.94 -18.35 -9.45
N LYS A 65 0.17 -19.20 -10.15
CA LYS A 65 0.03 -20.62 -9.81
C LYS A 65 1.36 -21.37 -9.91
N GLN A 66 2.12 -21.15 -10.99
CA GLN A 66 3.45 -21.74 -11.17
C GLN A 66 4.42 -21.33 -10.05
N LEU A 67 4.27 -20.10 -9.53
CA LEU A 67 5.02 -19.60 -8.39
C LEU A 67 4.45 -20.02 -7.02
N ASN A 68 3.55 -21.00 -6.98
CA ASN A 68 2.90 -21.54 -5.78
C ASN A 68 2.23 -20.48 -4.88
N HIS A 69 1.70 -19.41 -5.50
CA HIS A 69 0.88 -18.45 -4.74
C HIS A 69 -0.40 -19.14 -4.27
N ASN A 70 -0.78 -18.92 -3.01
CA ASN A 70 -2.07 -19.34 -2.46
C ASN A 70 -3.02 -18.15 -2.22
N SER A 71 -2.50 -16.93 -2.41
CA SER A 71 -3.23 -15.67 -2.28
C SER A 71 -2.64 -14.63 -3.22
N PHE A 72 -3.48 -13.72 -3.70
CA PHE A 72 -3.06 -12.63 -4.57
C PHE A 72 -3.85 -11.38 -4.25
N ARG A 73 -3.13 -10.28 -4.02
CA ARG A 73 -3.73 -8.97 -3.76
C ARG A 73 -3.68 -8.08 -4.99
N THR A 74 -4.83 -7.55 -5.39
CA THR A 74 -4.93 -6.50 -6.41
C THR A 74 -6.00 -5.48 -6.01
N SER A 75 -6.34 -4.54 -6.90
CA SER A 75 -7.44 -3.60 -6.69
C SER A 75 -8.48 -3.67 -7.81
N ILE A 76 -9.68 -3.21 -7.52
CA ILE A 76 -10.68 -2.84 -8.52
C ILE A 76 -10.52 -1.35 -8.78
N SER A 77 -10.42 -0.92 -10.04
CA SER A 77 -10.32 0.51 -10.34
C SER A 77 -11.71 1.15 -10.30
N TRP A 78 -11.88 2.15 -9.43
CA TRP A 78 -13.13 2.93 -9.38
C TRP A 78 -13.42 3.59 -10.73
N ALA A 79 -12.42 4.21 -11.36
CA ALA A 79 -12.59 4.84 -12.67
C ALA A 79 -12.99 3.84 -13.76
N ARG A 80 -12.48 2.60 -13.74
CA ARG A 80 -12.91 1.57 -14.69
C ARG A 80 -14.35 1.13 -14.45
N LEU A 81 -14.71 0.87 -13.19
CA LEU A 81 -16.01 0.32 -12.83
C LEU A 81 -17.13 1.36 -12.99
N ILE A 82 -16.86 2.63 -12.63
CA ILE A 82 -17.80 3.75 -12.70
C ILE A 82 -17.06 4.96 -13.30
N PRO A 83 -17.00 5.09 -14.65
CA PRO A 83 -16.21 6.14 -15.33
C PRO A 83 -16.48 7.57 -14.88
N ASP A 84 -17.75 7.92 -14.65
CA ASP A 84 -18.15 9.25 -14.17
C ASP A 84 -18.10 9.37 -12.63
N GLY A 85 -17.55 8.37 -11.94
CA GLY A 85 -17.40 8.26 -10.48
C GLY A 85 -18.69 7.95 -9.72
N VAL A 86 -19.85 8.44 -10.17
CA VAL A 86 -21.17 8.24 -9.54
C VAL A 86 -22.25 7.74 -10.49
N GLY A 87 -21.90 7.47 -11.75
CA GLY A 87 -22.86 7.02 -12.76
C GLY A 87 -23.29 5.56 -12.62
N GLU A 88 -23.65 4.99 -13.77
CA GLU A 88 -23.89 3.55 -13.95
C GLU A 88 -22.59 2.77 -13.96
N VAL A 89 -22.67 1.49 -13.61
CA VAL A 89 -21.53 0.57 -13.73
C VAL A 89 -21.22 0.30 -15.20
N ASN A 90 -19.94 0.20 -15.53
CA ASN A 90 -19.49 -0.28 -16.82
C ASN A 90 -19.62 -1.82 -16.88
N PRO A 91 -20.51 -2.39 -17.72
CA PRO A 91 -20.71 -3.84 -17.78
C PRO A 91 -19.45 -4.61 -18.21
N GLU A 92 -18.61 -4.03 -19.08
CA GLU A 92 -17.36 -4.68 -19.51
C GLU A 92 -16.36 -4.78 -18.34
N ALA A 93 -16.32 -3.77 -17.48
CA ALA A 93 -15.51 -3.77 -16.27
C ALA A 93 -16.00 -4.83 -15.26
N VAL A 94 -17.32 -4.94 -15.10
CA VAL A 94 -17.95 -5.96 -14.24
C VAL A 94 -17.56 -7.36 -14.72
N ASP A 95 -17.72 -7.64 -16.02
CA ASP A 95 -17.37 -8.93 -16.61
C ASP A 95 -15.87 -9.24 -16.45
N PHE A 96 -15.00 -8.26 -16.67
CA PHE A 96 -13.56 -8.41 -16.48
C PHE A 96 -13.20 -8.81 -15.04
N TYR A 97 -13.72 -8.07 -14.04
CA TYR A 97 -13.39 -8.36 -12.64
C TYR A 97 -13.98 -9.70 -12.17
N HIS A 98 -15.19 -10.07 -12.63
CA HIS A 98 -15.72 -11.42 -12.40
C HIS A 98 -14.78 -12.50 -12.94
N GLN A 99 -14.35 -12.38 -14.19
CA GLN A 99 -13.49 -13.38 -14.83
C GLN A 99 -12.12 -13.52 -14.14
N VAL A 100 -11.53 -12.40 -13.71
CA VAL A 100 -10.26 -12.42 -12.95
C VAL A 100 -10.44 -13.09 -11.59
N ILE A 101 -11.50 -12.75 -10.86
CA ILE A 101 -11.79 -13.33 -9.54
C ILE A 101 -12.06 -14.84 -9.65
N ASP A 102 -12.86 -15.24 -10.64
CA ASP A 102 -13.19 -16.65 -10.89
C ASP A 102 -11.94 -17.45 -11.22
N GLU A 103 -11.08 -16.98 -12.12
CA GLU A 103 -9.85 -17.69 -12.47
C GLU A 103 -8.88 -17.78 -11.29
N LEU A 104 -8.73 -16.73 -10.47
CA LEU A 104 -7.93 -16.83 -9.24
C LEU A 104 -8.43 -17.97 -8.35
N ILE A 105 -9.73 -18.04 -8.11
CA ILE A 105 -10.35 -19.07 -7.28
C ILE A 105 -10.21 -20.46 -7.91
N GLU A 106 -10.44 -20.59 -9.21
CA GLU A 106 -10.27 -21.84 -9.96
C GLU A 106 -8.82 -22.37 -9.90
N GLN A 107 -7.83 -21.47 -9.87
CA GLN A 107 -6.43 -21.83 -9.67
C GLN A 107 -6.06 -22.09 -8.19
N GLY A 108 -7.01 -21.97 -7.26
CA GLY A 108 -6.79 -22.12 -5.82
C GLY A 108 -5.99 -20.96 -5.21
N ILE A 109 -6.11 -19.77 -5.79
CA ILE A 109 -5.48 -18.54 -5.32
C ILE A 109 -6.57 -17.66 -4.71
N THR A 110 -6.45 -17.39 -3.41
CA THR A 110 -7.43 -16.58 -2.69
C THR A 110 -7.33 -15.11 -3.13
N PRO A 111 -8.41 -14.46 -3.62
CA PRO A 111 -8.39 -13.06 -4.00
C PRO A 111 -8.44 -12.13 -2.79
N PHE A 112 -7.51 -11.18 -2.72
CA PHE A 112 -7.46 -10.09 -1.75
C PHE A 112 -7.72 -8.78 -2.50
N ILE A 113 -8.86 -8.14 -2.29
CA ILE A 113 -9.30 -7.03 -3.14
C ILE A 113 -9.24 -5.70 -2.41
N THR A 114 -8.45 -4.78 -2.96
CA THR A 114 -8.38 -3.38 -2.50
C THR A 114 -9.34 -2.50 -3.31
N LEU A 115 -10.07 -1.60 -2.67
CA LEU A 115 -11.04 -0.72 -3.32
C LEU A 115 -10.42 0.59 -3.84
N PHE A 116 -9.34 1.07 -3.23
CA PHE A 116 -8.68 2.30 -3.66
C PHE A 116 -7.16 2.19 -3.54
N HIS A 117 -6.46 2.40 -4.65
CA HIS A 117 -4.99 2.40 -4.70
C HIS A 117 -4.50 3.60 -5.52
N PHE A 118 -4.63 4.79 -4.92
CA PHE A 118 -4.16 6.08 -5.44
C PHE A 118 -4.75 6.48 -6.80
N ASP A 119 -5.80 5.80 -7.24
CA ASP A 119 -6.40 5.87 -8.57
C ASP A 119 -7.71 6.65 -8.56
N MET A 120 -7.70 7.84 -7.96
CA MET A 120 -8.84 8.75 -7.91
C MET A 120 -9.39 9.00 -9.32
N PRO A 121 -10.68 8.71 -9.59
CA PRO A 121 -11.32 9.12 -10.84
C PRO A 121 -11.21 10.64 -11.01
N MET A 122 -10.81 11.10 -12.20
CA MET A 122 -10.64 12.53 -12.45
C MET A 122 -11.96 13.28 -12.26
N ALA A 123 -13.09 12.69 -12.65
CA ALA A 123 -14.44 13.23 -12.40
C ALA A 123 -14.71 13.51 -10.90
N MET A 124 -14.17 12.69 -9.99
CA MET A 124 -14.26 12.93 -8.54
C MET A 124 -13.23 13.96 -8.07
N GLN A 125 -12.04 13.99 -8.67
CA GLN A 125 -11.05 15.03 -8.37
C GLN A 125 -11.51 16.43 -8.80
N GLU A 126 -12.24 16.57 -9.91
CA GLU A 126 -12.77 17.85 -10.41
C GLU A 126 -13.76 18.49 -9.44
N ILE A 127 -14.53 17.69 -8.69
CA ILE A 127 -15.42 18.19 -7.64
C ILE A 127 -14.71 18.41 -6.30
N GLY A 128 -13.39 18.22 -6.23
CA GLY A 128 -12.56 18.46 -5.05
C GLY A 128 -11.87 17.23 -4.46
N GLY A 129 -12.07 16.04 -5.05
CA GLY A 129 -11.46 14.80 -4.56
C GLY A 129 -11.74 14.57 -3.07
N TRP A 130 -10.74 14.08 -2.35
CA TRP A 130 -10.88 13.79 -0.91
C TRP A 130 -11.10 15.01 -0.02
N GLU A 131 -10.96 16.23 -0.51
CA GLU A 131 -11.37 17.42 0.24
C GLU A 131 -12.89 17.57 0.31
N ASN A 132 -13.63 16.96 -0.63
CA ASN A 132 -15.07 17.06 -0.73
C ASN A 132 -15.77 15.84 -0.11
N ARG A 133 -16.64 16.07 0.87
CA ARG A 133 -17.44 15.01 1.51
C ARG A 133 -18.39 14.28 0.55
N ASN A 134 -18.82 14.92 -0.54
CA ASN A 134 -19.62 14.22 -1.56
C ASN A 134 -18.81 13.09 -2.23
N VAL A 135 -17.48 13.21 -2.30
CA VAL A 135 -16.61 12.13 -2.81
C VAL A 135 -16.48 11.00 -1.79
N VAL A 136 -16.54 11.30 -0.50
CA VAL A 136 -16.61 10.30 0.59
C VAL A 136 -17.87 9.45 0.41
N ASP A 137 -19.03 10.09 0.24
CA ASP A 137 -20.30 9.39 0.02
C ASP A 137 -20.31 8.62 -1.32
N ALA A 138 -19.71 9.18 -2.37
CA ALA A 138 -19.56 8.52 -3.67
C ALA A 138 -18.70 7.25 -3.57
N TYR A 139 -17.60 7.31 -2.81
CA TYR A 139 -16.74 6.16 -2.55
C TYR A 139 -17.49 5.07 -1.78
N ALA A 140 -18.29 5.43 -0.78
CA ALA A 140 -19.11 4.47 -0.04
C ALA A 140 -20.11 3.74 -0.96
N ARG A 141 -20.75 4.46 -1.90
CA ARG A 141 -21.61 3.85 -2.92
C ARG A 141 -20.83 2.91 -3.84
N TYR A 142 -19.65 3.33 -4.31
CA TYR A 142 -18.77 2.49 -5.11
C TYR A 142 -18.36 1.21 -4.36
N ALA A 143 -17.97 1.33 -3.09
CA ALA A 143 -17.63 0.18 -2.24
C ALA A 143 -18.80 -0.79 -2.10
N GLN A 144 -20.02 -0.29 -1.83
CA GLN A 144 -21.22 -1.12 -1.75
C GLN A 144 -21.46 -1.89 -3.06
N ILE A 145 -21.34 -1.23 -4.21
CA ILE A 145 -21.48 -1.87 -5.52
C ILE A 145 -20.46 -3.00 -5.69
N CYS A 146 -19.19 -2.78 -5.32
CA CYS A 146 -18.17 -3.83 -5.36
C CYS A 146 -18.54 -5.02 -4.47
N PHE A 147 -19.05 -4.78 -3.27
CA PHE A 147 -19.46 -5.86 -2.38
C PHE A 147 -20.68 -6.62 -2.92
N ASP A 148 -21.67 -5.93 -3.45
CA ASP A 148 -22.87 -6.56 -4.03
C ASP A 148 -22.54 -7.43 -5.24
N LEU A 149 -21.59 -6.98 -6.07
CA LEU A 149 -21.15 -7.71 -7.27
C LEU A 149 -20.26 -8.90 -6.94
N PHE A 150 -19.27 -8.72 -6.05
CA PHE A 150 -18.16 -9.68 -5.92
C PHE A 150 -18.03 -10.30 -4.51
N GLY A 151 -18.80 -9.82 -3.53
CA GLY A 151 -18.71 -10.23 -2.12
C GLY A 151 -19.22 -11.65 -1.85
N ASP A 152 -19.84 -12.30 -2.83
CA ASP A 152 -20.21 -13.72 -2.76
C ASP A 152 -18.98 -14.66 -2.80
N ARG A 153 -17.89 -14.20 -3.42
CA ARG A 153 -16.65 -14.97 -3.64
C ARG A 153 -15.42 -14.34 -3.00
N VAL A 154 -15.37 -13.01 -2.89
CA VAL A 154 -14.25 -12.30 -2.29
C VAL A 154 -14.45 -12.19 -0.78
N LEU A 155 -13.56 -12.82 -0.01
CA LEU A 155 -13.63 -12.87 1.45
C LEU A 155 -12.63 -11.95 2.16
N HIS A 156 -11.70 -11.32 1.44
CA HIS A 156 -10.72 -10.40 2.03
C HIS A 156 -10.73 -9.07 1.29
N TRP A 157 -11.36 -8.07 1.90
CA TRP A 157 -11.52 -6.72 1.35
C TRP A 157 -10.62 -5.72 2.06
N PHE A 158 -10.10 -4.74 1.32
CA PHE A 158 -9.33 -3.63 1.86
C PHE A 158 -9.85 -2.32 1.30
N THR A 159 -10.26 -1.39 2.15
CA THR A 159 -10.81 -0.12 1.68
C THR A 159 -9.77 0.72 0.94
N PHE A 160 -8.57 0.84 1.50
CA PHE A 160 -7.50 1.68 0.98
C PHE A 160 -6.16 0.94 1.02
N ASN A 161 -5.34 1.18 0.01
CA ASN A 161 -3.89 1.06 0.12
C ASN A 161 -3.30 2.37 0.62
N GLU A 162 -2.46 2.31 1.66
CA GLU A 162 -1.66 3.41 2.23
C GLU A 162 -2.31 4.80 2.09
N PRO A 163 -3.44 5.07 2.77
CA PRO A 163 -4.17 6.33 2.62
C PRO A 163 -3.33 7.58 2.97
N ILE A 164 -2.22 7.41 3.69
CA ILE A 164 -1.24 8.47 3.93
C ILE A 164 -0.49 8.91 2.66
N VAL A 165 -0.27 8.02 1.68
CA VAL A 165 0.54 8.34 0.49
C VAL A 165 -0.15 9.36 -0.43
N PRO A 166 -1.47 9.30 -0.71
CA PRO A 166 -2.18 10.39 -1.40
C PRO A 166 -2.17 11.72 -0.63
N VAL A 167 -2.15 11.67 0.71
CA VAL A 167 -2.01 12.88 1.54
C VAL A 167 -0.62 13.50 1.34
N GLU A 168 0.42 12.68 1.50
CA GLU A 168 1.82 13.07 1.30
C GLU A 168 2.07 13.57 -0.12
N GLY A 169 1.72 12.78 -1.14
CA GLY A 169 2.00 13.10 -2.52
C GLY A 169 1.16 14.25 -3.07
N GLY A 170 -0.12 14.29 -2.70
CA GLY A 170 -1.11 15.21 -3.27
C GLY A 170 -1.19 16.56 -2.56
N TYR A 171 -0.81 16.62 -1.28
CA TYR A 171 -1.06 17.79 -0.41
C TYR A 171 0.13 18.24 0.43
N LEU A 172 1.24 17.48 0.49
CA LEU A 172 2.44 17.87 1.22
C LEU A 172 3.70 18.02 0.34
N TYR A 173 3.98 17.05 -0.54
CA TYR A 173 5.32 16.87 -1.11
C TYR A 173 5.36 16.84 -2.66
N ASP A 174 4.30 17.27 -3.35
CA ASP A 174 4.30 17.49 -4.81
C ASP A 174 4.78 16.26 -5.63
N PHE A 175 4.29 15.07 -5.30
CA PHE A 175 4.62 13.87 -6.07
C PHE A 175 3.41 13.07 -6.56
N HIS A 176 2.18 13.43 -6.17
CA HIS A 176 0.93 13.01 -6.79
C HIS A 176 0.13 14.26 -7.21
N TYR A 177 -0.60 14.19 -8.32
CA TYR A 177 -1.65 15.19 -8.61
C TYR A 177 -2.69 15.19 -7.47
N PRO A 178 -3.17 16.36 -6.97
CA PRO A 178 -3.12 17.71 -7.56
C PRO A 178 -1.91 18.58 -7.18
N ASN A 179 -0.84 18.01 -6.61
CA ASN A 179 0.41 18.71 -6.33
C ASN A 179 0.26 19.94 -5.40
N VAL A 180 -0.67 19.87 -4.46
CA VAL A 180 -0.89 20.91 -3.46
C VAL A 180 0.19 20.81 -2.38
N VAL A 181 0.57 21.96 -1.80
CA VAL A 181 1.45 22.04 -0.63
C VAL A 181 0.74 22.87 0.43
N ASP A 182 -0.11 22.21 1.22
CA ASP A 182 -0.95 22.82 2.26
C ASP A 182 -1.34 21.76 3.31
N PHE A 183 -0.79 21.89 4.51
CA PHE A 183 -1.04 20.93 5.58
C PHE A 183 -2.50 20.91 6.07
N ARG A 184 -3.22 22.03 6.08
CA ARG A 184 -4.63 22.03 6.51
C ARG A 184 -5.48 21.22 5.55
N ARG A 185 -5.21 21.35 4.26
CA ARG A 185 -5.84 20.53 3.21
C ARG A 185 -5.40 19.07 3.32
N ALA A 186 -4.12 18.81 3.59
CA ALA A 186 -3.61 17.45 3.85
C ALA A 186 -4.33 16.79 5.04
N ALA A 187 -4.50 17.50 6.17
CA ALA A 187 -5.22 17.03 7.34
C ALA A 187 -6.71 16.78 7.03
N THR A 188 -7.32 17.62 6.19
CA THR A 188 -8.71 17.42 5.72
C THR A 188 -8.85 16.17 4.87
N VAL A 189 -7.94 15.96 3.92
CA VAL A 189 -7.91 14.75 3.06
C VAL A 189 -7.68 13.49 3.88
N ALA A 190 -6.72 13.52 4.82
CA ALA A 190 -6.47 12.40 5.73
C ALA A 190 -7.73 12.04 6.54
N TYR A 191 -8.38 13.05 7.10
CA TYR A 191 -9.61 12.88 7.88
C TYR A 191 -10.77 12.33 7.05
N HIS A 192 -11.06 12.92 5.89
CA HIS A 192 -12.12 12.45 5.01
C HIS A 192 -11.86 11.04 4.45
N THR A 193 -10.60 10.65 4.25
CA THR A 193 -10.25 9.28 3.85
C THR A 193 -10.59 8.27 4.94
N VAL A 194 -10.39 8.62 6.22
CA VAL A 194 -10.83 7.78 7.35
C VAL A 194 -12.36 7.71 7.44
N LEU A 195 -13.08 8.81 7.14
CA LEU A 195 -14.54 8.77 7.05
C LEU A 195 -15.00 7.84 5.90
N ALA A 196 -14.36 7.92 4.74
CA ALA A 196 -14.67 7.09 3.57
C ALA A 196 -14.43 5.61 3.87
N HIS A 197 -13.32 5.30 4.54
CA HIS A 197 -13.03 3.97 5.08
C HIS A 197 -14.15 3.49 6.00
N ALA A 198 -14.52 4.29 7.00
CA ALA A 198 -15.55 3.92 7.96
C ALA A 198 -16.93 3.71 7.32
N GLN A 199 -17.30 4.52 6.32
CA GLN A 199 -18.53 4.30 5.55
C GLN A 199 -18.50 2.99 4.77
N ALA A 200 -17.37 2.65 4.12
CA ALA A 200 -17.24 1.37 3.42
C ALA A 200 -17.28 0.17 4.38
N VAL A 201 -16.65 0.25 5.55
CA VAL A 201 -16.78 -0.77 6.60
C VAL A 201 -18.23 -0.93 7.03
N ARG A 202 -18.93 0.17 7.30
CA ARG A 202 -20.35 0.13 7.68
C ARG A 202 -21.22 -0.49 6.58
N ALA A 203 -21.00 -0.12 5.32
CA ALA A 203 -21.70 -0.69 4.16
C ALA A 203 -21.48 -2.21 4.07
N TYR A 204 -20.22 -2.67 4.23
CA TYR A 204 -19.88 -4.09 4.26
C TYR A 204 -20.63 -4.84 5.37
N ARG A 205 -20.67 -4.30 6.59
CA ARG A 205 -21.39 -4.94 7.70
C ARG A 205 -22.90 -4.98 7.48
N ALA A 206 -23.47 -3.90 6.95
CA ALA A 206 -24.91 -3.82 6.67
C ALA A 206 -25.36 -4.84 5.62
N GLY A 207 -24.49 -5.17 4.65
CA GLY A 207 -24.73 -6.22 3.66
C GLY A 207 -24.59 -7.65 4.19
N HIS A 208 -24.13 -7.84 5.43
CA HIS A 208 -23.90 -9.16 6.04
C HIS A 208 -23.01 -10.11 5.21
N PHE A 209 -21.99 -9.57 4.53
CA PHE A 209 -21.02 -10.36 3.79
C PHE A 209 -20.18 -11.26 4.71
N ALA A 210 -19.82 -12.46 4.22
CA ALA A 210 -19.25 -13.53 5.04
C ALA A 210 -17.77 -13.37 5.39
N GLY A 211 -17.06 -12.47 4.70
CA GLY A 211 -15.62 -12.30 4.82
C GLY A 211 -15.20 -11.24 5.84
N GLU A 212 -14.02 -10.70 5.59
CA GLU A 212 -13.32 -9.74 6.42
C GLU A 212 -13.12 -8.44 5.65
N ILE A 213 -13.23 -7.32 6.35
CA ILE A 213 -12.89 -6.01 5.80
C ILE A 213 -11.77 -5.36 6.61
N GLY A 214 -10.79 -4.87 5.86
CA GLY A 214 -9.54 -4.34 6.36
C GLY A 214 -9.15 -3.02 5.72
N ILE A 215 -7.94 -2.60 6.06
CA ILE A 215 -7.23 -1.51 5.40
C ILE A 215 -5.75 -1.89 5.33
N VAL A 216 -5.06 -1.40 4.31
CA VAL A 216 -3.62 -1.56 4.18
C VAL A 216 -2.93 -0.26 4.57
N LEU A 217 -2.06 -0.30 5.57
CA LEU A 217 -1.32 0.85 6.09
C LEU A 217 0.18 0.66 5.91
N ASN A 218 0.88 1.76 5.63
CA ASN A 218 2.31 1.84 5.83
C ASN A 218 2.58 2.11 7.30
N LEU A 219 3.22 1.18 8.00
CA LEU A 219 3.49 1.32 9.45
C LEU A 219 4.97 1.46 9.74
N THR A 220 5.73 2.06 8.82
CA THR A 220 7.16 2.29 9.00
C THR A 220 7.44 2.98 10.35
N PRO A 221 8.18 2.33 11.27
CA PRO A 221 8.47 2.93 12.57
C PRO A 221 9.27 4.21 12.42
N SER A 222 8.97 5.20 13.25
CA SER A 222 9.70 6.46 13.32
C SER A 222 10.81 6.37 14.36
N TYR A 223 11.99 5.91 13.97
CA TYR A 223 13.12 5.71 14.89
C TYR A 223 13.78 7.06 15.26
N PRO A 224 13.94 7.38 16.55
CA PRO A 224 14.68 8.57 16.96
C PRO A 224 16.19 8.37 16.74
N ARG A 225 16.89 9.44 16.38
CA ARG A 225 18.37 9.46 16.29
C ARG A 225 19.03 8.96 17.57
N SER A 226 18.46 9.30 18.73
CA SER A 226 19.00 8.94 20.04
C SER A 226 17.90 8.89 21.10
N GLN A 227 18.24 8.43 22.31
CA GLN A 227 17.36 8.46 23.48
C GLN A 227 17.26 9.85 24.14
N ASN A 228 17.83 10.89 23.53
CA ASN A 228 17.64 12.26 23.99
C ASN A 228 16.12 12.60 23.94
N PRO A 229 15.54 13.18 25.01
CA PRO A 229 14.11 13.50 25.04
C PRO A 229 13.60 14.33 23.85
N ALA A 230 14.44 15.19 23.27
CA ALA A 230 14.07 15.98 22.09
C ALA A 230 13.94 15.12 20.83
N ASP A 231 14.84 14.14 20.63
CA ASP A 231 14.78 13.21 19.50
C ASP A 231 13.59 12.25 19.66
N VAL A 232 13.32 11.77 20.88
CA VAL A 232 12.16 10.92 21.19
C VAL A 232 10.85 11.67 20.94
N LYS A 233 10.76 12.94 21.34
CA LYS A 233 9.59 13.78 21.05
C LYS A 233 9.39 14.00 19.55
N ALA A 234 10.46 14.22 18.80
CA ALA A 234 10.41 14.36 17.35
C ALA A 234 9.89 13.07 16.67
N ALA A 235 10.40 11.91 17.10
CA ALA A 235 9.91 10.59 16.67
C ALA A 235 8.44 10.36 16.99
N HIS A 236 7.99 10.71 18.19
CA HIS A 236 6.58 10.63 18.58
C HIS A 236 5.68 11.46 17.66
N ILE A 237 6.06 12.70 17.34
CA ILE A 237 5.25 13.55 16.46
C ILE A 237 5.21 13.01 15.03
N ALA A 238 6.33 12.51 14.50
CA ALA A 238 6.36 11.86 13.18
C ALA A 238 5.46 10.62 13.16
N ASP A 239 5.50 9.78 14.20
CA ASP A 239 4.64 8.60 14.34
C ASP A 239 3.14 8.97 14.43
N LEU A 240 2.82 10.03 15.19
CA LEU A 240 1.45 10.57 15.26
C LEU A 240 0.91 10.98 13.88
N MET A 241 1.73 11.67 13.08
CA MET A 241 1.31 12.23 11.80
C MET A 241 1.17 11.18 10.70
N PHE A 242 2.12 10.24 10.61
CA PHE A 242 2.20 9.34 9.46
C PHE A 242 1.67 7.94 9.72
N ASN A 243 1.68 7.47 10.96
CA ASN A 243 1.25 6.11 11.30
C ASN A 243 -0.07 6.14 12.07
N ARG A 244 -0.08 6.78 13.24
CA ARG A 244 -1.22 6.73 14.18
C ARG A 244 -2.42 7.57 13.76
N SER A 245 -2.24 8.52 12.84
CA SER A 245 -3.33 9.26 12.19
C SER A 245 -4.27 8.37 11.39
N PHE A 246 -3.84 7.17 11.00
CA PHE A 246 -4.68 6.14 10.38
C PHE A 246 -4.82 4.90 11.25
N LEU A 247 -3.75 4.46 11.93
CA LEU A 247 -3.76 3.24 12.73
C LEU A 247 -4.72 3.30 13.92
N ASP A 248 -4.71 4.39 14.71
CA ASP A 248 -5.60 4.50 15.87
C ASP A 248 -7.08 4.56 15.45
N PRO A 249 -7.50 5.36 14.44
CA PRO A 249 -8.90 5.34 14.00
C PRO A 249 -9.40 3.96 13.58
N VAL A 250 -8.62 3.18 12.83
CA VAL A 250 -9.10 1.90 12.27
C VAL A 250 -9.02 0.73 13.25
N LEU A 251 -8.18 0.79 14.29
CA LEU A 251 -8.09 -0.25 15.33
C LEU A 251 -8.80 0.13 16.63
N ARG A 252 -8.77 1.41 17.01
CA ARG A 252 -9.32 1.92 18.27
C ARG A 252 -10.65 2.66 18.08
N GLY A 253 -10.95 3.13 16.87
CA GLY A 253 -12.18 3.87 16.58
C GLY A 253 -12.11 5.34 16.97
N GLU A 254 -10.91 5.87 17.24
CA GLU A 254 -10.69 7.25 17.65
C GLU A 254 -9.30 7.74 17.25
N TYR A 255 -9.15 9.06 17.10
CA TYR A 255 -7.86 9.68 16.81
C TYR A 255 -6.99 9.83 18.08
N PRO A 256 -5.65 9.80 17.96
CA PRO A 256 -4.77 10.07 19.09
C PRO A 256 -5.01 11.46 19.69
N ALA A 257 -5.24 11.55 21.00
CA ALA A 257 -5.47 12.83 21.69
C ALA A 257 -4.31 13.82 21.50
N ASP A 258 -3.07 13.34 21.52
CA ASP A 258 -1.87 14.15 21.28
C ASP A 258 -1.85 14.76 19.87
N LEU A 259 -2.27 14.00 18.85
CA LEU A 259 -2.37 14.51 17.49
C LEU A 259 -3.42 15.62 17.41
N VAL A 260 -4.61 15.39 17.96
CA VAL A 260 -5.69 16.37 17.99
C VAL A 260 -5.26 17.66 18.70
N ALA A 261 -4.59 17.53 19.87
CA ALA A 261 -4.07 18.66 20.62
C ALA A 261 -3.01 19.45 19.82
N LEU A 262 -2.09 18.73 19.16
CA LEU A 262 -1.07 19.33 18.30
C LEU A 262 -1.68 20.10 17.14
N LEU A 263 -2.61 19.49 16.39
CA LEU A 263 -3.22 20.17 15.24
C LEU A 263 -4.03 21.40 15.68
N LYS A 264 -4.71 21.31 16.82
CA LYS A 264 -5.46 22.43 17.39
C LYS A 264 -4.55 23.60 17.80
N SER A 265 -3.36 23.33 18.35
CA SER A 265 -2.44 24.41 18.76
C SER A 265 -1.87 25.21 17.59
N TYR A 266 -1.93 24.67 16.37
CA TYR A 266 -1.44 25.31 15.14
C TYR A 266 -2.56 25.70 14.16
N ASP A 267 -3.83 25.62 14.58
CA ASP A 267 -5.01 25.86 13.73
C ASP A 267 -4.99 25.00 12.45
N GLN A 268 -4.64 23.71 12.59
CA GLN A 268 -4.55 22.74 11.49
C GLN A 268 -5.58 21.61 11.59
N LEU A 269 -6.47 21.67 12.57
CA LEU A 269 -7.50 20.65 12.76
C LEU A 269 -8.56 20.75 11.64
N PRO A 270 -8.94 19.64 11.00
CA PRO A 270 -9.96 19.65 9.95
C PRO A 270 -11.35 19.95 10.51
N ALA A 271 -12.28 20.33 9.63
CA ALA A 271 -13.67 20.55 10.01
C ALA A 271 -14.39 19.20 10.26
N CYS A 272 -14.74 18.96 11.52
CA CYS A 272 -15.48 17.77 11.95
C CYS A 272 -16.97 18.05 12.13
N LYS A 273 -17.82 17.07 11.82
CA LYS A 273 -19.24 17.05 12.19
C LYS A 273 -19.46 16.21 13.45
N PRO A 274 -20.49 16.48 14.26
CA PRO A 274 -20.77 15.71 15.48
C PRO A 274 -20.86 14.19 15.26
N GLU A 275 -21.49 13.77 14.17
CA GLU A 275 -21.72 12.37 13.80
C GLU A 275 -20.46 11.63 13.33
N ASP A 276 -19.39 12.35 12.94
CA ASP A 276 -18.19 11.72 12.40
C ASP A 276 -17.51 10.80 13.42
N SER A 277 -17.51 11.19 14.69
CA SER A 277 -16.90 10.39 15.77
C SER A 277 -17.55 9.01 15.92
N PHE A 278 -18.88 8.95 15.78
CA PHE A 278 -19.63 7.69 15.80
C PHE A 278 -19.27 6.84 14.58
N LEU A 279 -19.21 7.45 13.40
CA LEU A 279 -18.86 6.77 12.17
C LEU A 279 -17.45 6.15 12.25
N ILE A 280 -16.45 6.91 12.72
CA ILE A 280 -15.08 6.41 12.90
C ILE A 280 -15.05 5.23 13.88
N ALA A 281 -15.83 5.28 14.96
CA ALA A 281 -15.91 4.19 15.93
C ALA A 281 -16.52 2.91 15.33
N GLU A 282 -17.46 3.02 14.39
CA GLU A 282 -18.03 1.89 13.64
C GLU A 282 -17.07 1.35 12.56
N GLY A 283 -16.07 2.14 12.15
CA GLY A 283 -15.11 1.82 11.08
C GLY A 283 -13.97 0.89 11.51
N LYS A 284 -14.10 0.10 12.57
CA LYS A 284 -13.03 -0.81 13.01
C LYS A 284 -12.87 -1.99 12.07
N ILE A 285 -11.62 -2.31 11.74
CA ILE A 285 -11.27 -3.38 10.81
C ILE A 285 -11.20 -4.77 11.46
N ASP A 286 -11.31 -5.82 10.63
CA ASP A 286 -11.05 -7.23 10.99
C ASP A 286 -9.59 -7.63 10.79
N LEU A 287 -8.99 -7.12 9.71
CA LEU A 287 -7.70 -7.56 9.19
C LEU A 287 -6.86 -6.36 8.76
N LEU A 288 -5.62 -6.29 9.24
CA LEU A 288 -4.68 -5.23 8.91
C LEU A 288 -3.66 -5.69 7.87
N GLY A 289 -3.60 -5.02 6.72
CA GLY A 289 -2.45 -5.13 5.81
C GLY A 289 -1.34 -4.16 6.22
N ILE A 290 -0.11 -4.65 6.25
CA ILE A 290 1.08 -3.88 6.60
C ILE A 290 2.02 -3.79 5.40
N ASN A 291 2.26 -2.56 4.94
CA ASN A 291 3.31 -2.28 3.95
C ASN A 291 4.59 -1.84 4.67
N TYR A 292 5.73 -2.41 4.28
CA TYR A 292 7.04 -2.04 4.80
C TYR A 292 8.14 -2.21 3.75
N TYR A 293 8.95 -1.17 3.56
CA TYR A 293 10.00 -1.13 2.54
C TYR A 293 11.33 -0.55 3.04
N GLN A 294 11.27 0.47 3.89
CA GLN A 294 12.41 1.18 4.44
C GLN A 294 12.04 1.74 5.82
N PRO A 295 13.01 1.97 6.72
CA PRO A 295 12.75 2.63 7.99
C PRO A 295 12.58 4.15 7.81
N ARG A 296 11.90 4.81 8.76
CA ARG A 296 11.94 6.26 8.93
C ARG A 296 12.81 6.58 10.12
N ARG A 297 13.80 7.45 9.95
CA ARG A 297 14.67 7.92 11.02
C ARG A 297 14.55 9.42 11.16
N VAL A 298 14.32 9.91 12.38
CA VAL A 298 14.10 11.33 12.64
C VAL A 298 14.89 11.81 13.86
N LYS A 299 15.10 13.12 13.94
CA LYS A 299 15.74 13.81 15.06
C LYS A 299 14.98 15.09 15.38
N CYS A 300 15.27 15.68 16.55
CA CYS A 300 14.86 17.05 16.79
C CYS A 300 15.47 17.98 15.73
N ARG A 301 14.76 19.06 15.40
CA ARG A 301 15.25 20.05 14.43
C ARG A 301 16.58 20.65 14.88
N ASP A 302 17.51 20.80 13.94
CA ASP A 302 18.77 21.51 14.17
C ASP A 302 18.63 23.03 13.95
N SER A 303 17.50 23.48 13.42
CA SER A 303 17.24 24.88 13.06
C SER A 303 15.83 25.34 13.44
N ALA A 304 15.69 26.63 13.75
CA ALA A 304 14.39 27.24 13.96
C ALA A 304 13.54 27.16 12.68
N VAL A 305 12.23 27.03 12.86
CA VAL A 305 11.26 27.07 11.77
C VAL A 305 11.19 28.48 11.20
N ASN A 306 11.11 28.61 9.87
CA ASN A 306 10.75 29.88 9.24
C ASN A 306 9.23 30.06 9.29
N PRO A 307 8.69 31.02 10.07
CA PRO A 307 7.24 31.22 10.20
C PRO A 307 6.56 31.72 8.92
N GLN A 308 7.33 32.15 7.91
CA GLN A 308 6.81 32.53 6.60
C GLN A 308 6.75 31.36 5.60
N ALA A 309 7.29 30.20 5.96
CA ALA A 309 7.13 28.98 5.16
C ALA A 309 5.76 28.35 5.43
N PRO A 310 5.23 27.52 4.51
CA PRO A 310 4.05 26.70 4.78
C PRO A 310 4.23 25.87 6.07
N PHE A 311 3.14 25.69 6.83
CA PHE A 311 3.12 24.73 7.92
C PHE A 311 3.24 23.32 7.35
N MET A 312 4.19 22.53 7.83
CA MET A 312 4.52 21.19 7.33
C MET A 312 4.88 20.25 8.49
N PRO A 313 4.81 18.91 8.34
CA PRO A 313 5.22 17.97 9.39
C PRO A 313 6.63 18.26 9.93
N GLU A 314 7.55 18.67 9.06
CA GLU A 314 8.94 18.95 9.39
C GLU A 314 9.11 20.13 10.36
N TRP A 315 8.07 20.93 10.65
CA TRP A 315 8.11 21.93 11.73
C TRP A 315 8.49 21.33 13.08
N PHE A 316 8.34 20.02 13.26
CA PHE A 316 8.57 19.32 14.53
C PHE A 316 9.80 18.41 14.55
N PHE A 317 10.32 18.02 13.39
CA PHE A 317 11.41 17.05 13.28
C PHE A 317 12.20 17.26 11.98
N ASP A 318 13.46 16.82 11.98
CA ASP A 318 14.25 16.67 10.76
C ASP A 318 14.48 15.18 10.48
N ASN A 319 14.66 14.81 9.21
CA ASN A 319 15.13 13.48 8.84
C ASN A 319 16.54 13.23 9.40
N TYR A 320 16.79 12.00 9.85
CA TYR A 320 18.09 11.58 10.35
C TYR A 320 18.70 10.50 9.46
N GLU A 321 19.83 10.84 8.86
CA GLU A 321 20.64 9.91 8.09
C GLU A 321 21.61 9.16 9.01
N MET A 322 21.27 7.93 9.39
CA MET A 322 22.13 7.11 10.25
C MET A 322 23.45 6.74 9.53
N PRO A 323 24.63 7.06 10.10
CA PRO A 323 25.91 6.64 9.54
C PRO A 323 26.03 5.11 9.51
N GLY A 324 26.57 4.56 8.43
CA GLY A 324 26.79 3.13 8.29
C GLY A 324 25.53 2.30 8.00
N ARG A 325 24.37 2.94 7.78
CA ARG A 325 23.13 2.25 7.40
C ARG A 325 23.29 1.45 6.09
N LYS A 326 22.66 0.28 6.01
CA LYS A 326 22.57 -0.52 4.78
C LYS A 326 21.66 0.23 3.80
N MET A 327 22.10 0.41 2.56
CA MET A 327 21.37 1.18 1.55
C MET A 327 21.09 0.33 0.33
N ASN A 328 19.90 0.48 -0.25
CA ASN A 328 19.63 0.12 -1.64
C ASN A 328 20.14 1.26 -2.55
N PRO A 329 21.31 1.10 -3.22
CA PRO A 329 21.90 2.17 -4.01
C PRO A 329 21.08 2.50 -5.27
N TYR A 330 20.19 1.59 -5.71
CA TYR A 330 19.39 1.76 -6.91
C TYR A 330 18.13 2.60 -6.68
N ARG A 331 17.73 2.77 -5.42
CA ARG A 331 16.49 3.47 -5.03
C ARG A 331 16.72 4.63 -4.07
N GLY A 332 17.85 4.63 -3.36
CA GLY A 332 18.16 5.61 -2.31
C GLY A 332 17.41 5.35 -1.00
N TRP A 333 16.99 4.11 -0.77
CA TRP A 333 16.25 3.71 0.43
C TRP A 333 17.15 2.93 1.39
N GLU A 334 17.03 3.22 2.68
CA GLU A 334 17.67 2.41 3.72
C GLU A 334 17.01 1.03 3.76
N ILE A 335 17.83 -0.01 3.89
CA ILE A 335 17.36 -1.37 4.12
C ILE A 335 17.51 -1.65 5.63
N TYR A 336 16.40 -1.96 6.30
CA TYR A 336 16.40 -2.29 7.72
C TYR A 336 15.36 -3.37 8.00
N GLU A 337 15.79 -4.61 7.95
CA GLU A 337 14.93 -5.79 8.05
C GLU A 337 14.26 -5.95 9.43
N PRO A 338 14.90 -5.58 10.57
CA PRO A 338 14.25 -5.66 11.89
C PRO A 338 12.98 -4.80 12.02
N GLY A 339 12.76 -3.83 11.14
CA GLY A 339 11.58 -2.98 11.20
C GLY A 339 10.25 -3.73 11.12
N ILE A 340 10.17 -4.85 10.38
CA ILE A 340 8.96 -5.70 10.37
C ILE A 340 8.69 -6.27 11.76
N TYR A 341 9.72 -6.73 12.45
CA TYR A 341 9.58 -7.25 13.80
C TYR A 341 9.08 -6.15 14.76
N ASP A 342 9.68 -4.96 14.71
CA ASP A 342 9.28 -3.84 15.58
C ASP A 342 7.81 -3.44 15.36
N ILE A 343 7.34 -3.44 14.10
CA ILE A 343 5.92 -3.19 13.78
C ILE A 343 5.03 -4.24 14.46
N LEU A 344 5.34 -5.51 14.29
CA LEU A 344 4.52 -6.60 14.81
C LEU A 344 4.49 -6.61 16.34
N ILE A 345 5.63 -6.37 17.00
CA ILE A 345 5.70 -6.26 18.46
C ILE A 345 4.86 -5.08 18.95
N ASN A 346 4.94 -3.92 18.28
CA ASN A 346 4.11 -2.78 18.63
C ASN A 346 2.61 -3.08 18.52
N LEU A 347 2.18 -3.77 17.45
CA LEU A 347 0.79 -4.18 17.27
C LEU A 347 0.35 -5.18 18.36
N ARG A 348 1.20 -6.16 18.69
CA ARG A 348 0.96 -7.13 19.76
C ARG A 348 0.77 -6.44 21.10
N ASP A 349 1.71 -5.57 21.47
CA ASP A 349 1.80 -5.04 22.83
C ASP A 349 0.89 -3.82 23.06
N ASN A 350 0.60 -3.03 22.01
CA ASN A 350 -0.12 -1.75 22.13
C ASN A 350 -1.48 -1.70 21.40
N TYR A 351 -1.82 -2.69 20.57
CA TYR A 351 -3.07 -2.71 19.80
C TYR A 351 -3.88 -3.99 19.96
N GLY A 352 -3.56 -4.81 20.98
CA GLY A 352 -4.31 -6.04 21.27
C GLY A 352 -4.02 -7.18 20.30
N ASN A 353 -2.85 -7.16 19.65
CA ASN A 353 -2.39 -8.21 18.73
C ASN A 353 -3.39 -8.49 17.59
N PRO A 354 -3.77 -7.48 16.79
CA PRO A 354 -4.74 -7.66 15.72
C PRO A 354 -4.22 -8.66 14.70
N ARG A 355 -5.15 -9.36 14.04
CA ARG A 355 -4.83 -10.17 12.87
C ARG A 355 -4.28 -9.28 11.78
N CYS A 356 -3.11 -9.63 11.26
CA CYS A 356 -2.45 -8.86 10.23
C CYS A 356 -1.72 -9.75 9.22
N PHE A 357 -1.21 -9.14 8.16
CA PHE A 357 -0.27 -9.76 7.23
C PHE A 357 0.64 -8.69 6.64
N ILE A 358 1.83 -9.09 6.19
CA ILE A 358 2.65 -8.18 5.39
C ILE A 358 2.01 -8.12 4.01
N SER A 359 1.34 -7.02 3.70
CA SER A 359 0.62 -6.83 2.43
C SER A 359 1.52 -6.34 1.31
N GLU A 360 2.63 -5.68 1.65
CA GLU A 360 3.68 -5.35 0.69
C GLU A 360 5.05 -5.29 1.37
N ASN A 361 6.02 -6.00 0.79
CA ASN A 361 7.45 -5.83 1.02
C ASN A 361 8.21 -6.18 -0.27
N GLY A 362 9.24 -5.41 -0.62
CA GLY A 362 9.96 -5.64 -1.87
C GLY A 362 11.12 -4.69 -2.10
N MET A 363 11.98 -5.04 -3.06
CA MET A 363 13.17 -4.26 -3.40
C MET A 363 13.18 -3.90 -4.89
N GLY A 364 13.15 -2.60 -5.16
CA GLY A 364 13.25 -2.04 -6.49
C GLY A 364 14.70 -1.91 -6.94
N VAL A 365 15.02 -2.46 -8.10
CA VAL A 365 16.37 -2.38 -8.70
C VAL A 365 16.29 -1.87 -10.12
N GLU A 366 17.08 -0.85 -10.43
CA GLU A 366 17.18 -0.28 -11.77
C GLU A 366 18.12 -1.12 -12.65
N ASN A 367 17.87 -1.17 -13.96
CA ASN A 367 18.72 -1.82 -14.98
C ASN A 367 19.05 -3.29 -14.69
N GLU A 368 18.04 -4.10 -14.35
CA GLU A 368 18.25 -5.52 -13.98
C GLU A 368 18.84 -6.40 -15.08
N GLN A 369 18.80 -5.97 -16.34
CA GLN A 369 19.42 -6.68 -17.48
C GLN A 369 20.90 -6.98 -17.26
N ARG A 370 21.61 -6.18 -16.42
CA ARG A 370 23.01 -6.41 -16.06
C ARG A 370 23.25 -7.70 -15.26
N PHE A 371 22.20 -8.28 -14.70
CA PHE A 371 22.26 -9.51 -13.90
C PHE A 371 21.77 -10.74 -14.67
N ILE A 372 21.65 -10.65 -15.99
CA ILE A 372 21.29 -11.81 -16.80
C ILE A 372 22.42 -12.83 -16.78
N GLU A 373 22.08 -14.05 -16.38
CA GLU A 373 22.93 -15.23 -16.43
C GLU A 373 22.14 -16.34 -17.13
N ASN A 374 22.71 -16.96 -18.16
CA ASN A 374 22.05 -18.02 -18.94
C ASN A 374 20.64 -17.66 -19.46
N GLY A 375 20.41 -16.38 -19.79
CA GLY A 375 19.13 -15.90 -20.33
C GLY A 375 18.05 -15.57 -19.29
N GLN A 376 18.36 -15.65 -17.99
CA GLN A 376 17.45 -15.31 -16.89
C GLN A 376 18.09 -14.25 -15.99
N ILE A 377 17.31 -13.32 -15.43
CA ILE A 377 17.80 -12.40 -14.41
C ILE A 377 18.09 -13.20 -13.13
N ASN A 378 19.37 -13.24 -12.72
CA ASN A 378 19.80 -13.75 -11.42
C ASN A 378 19.76 -12.60 -10.38
N ASP A 379 18.59 -12.38 -9.80
CA ASP A 379 18.32 -11.34 -8.82
C ASP A 379 18.54 -11.82 -7.37
N GLN A 380 19.73 -12.33 -7.08
CA GLN A 380 20.10 -12.79 -5.72
C GLN A 380 19.87 -11.71 -4.65
N TYR A 381 20.10 -10.44 -4.97
CA TYR A 381 19.83 -9.31 -4.06
C TYR A 381 18.37 -9.25 -3.57
N ARG A 382 17.42 -9.69 -4.40
CA ARG A 382 15.99 -9.72 -4.05
C ARG A 382 15.68 -10.90 -3.14
N ILE A 383 16.30 -12.06 -3.40
CA ILE A 383 16.22 -13.22 -2.51
C ILE A 383 16.80 -12.86 -1.13
N ASP A 384 17.95 -12.21 -1.09
CA ASP A 384 18.61 -11.81 0.15
C ASP A 384 17.74 -10.82 0.93
N PHE A 385 17.21 -9.78 0.27
CA PHE A 385 16.29 -8.82 0.87
C PHE A 385 15.06 -9.51 1.46
N ILE A 386 14.35 -10.34 0.68
CA ILE A 386 13.10 -10.98 1.09
C ILE A 386 13.35 -11.96 2.23
N SER A 387 14.37 -12.82 2.11
CA SER A 387 14.65 -13.84 3.12
C SER A 387 15.13 -13.23 4.46
N GLU A 388 15.81 -12.08 4.45
CA GLU A 388 16.16 -11.36 5.69
C GLU A 388 14.93 -10.76 6.38
N HIS A 389 14.03 -10.12 5.62
CA HIS A 389 12.76 -9.62 6.17
C HIS A 389 11.87 -10.75 6.69
N LEU A 390 11.79 -11.87 5.97
CA LEU A 390 11.04 -13.04 6.39
C LEU A 390 11.61 -13.69 7.67
N ALA A 391 12.92 -13.62 7.90
CA ALA A 391 13.52 -14.11 9.15
C ALA A 391 13.04 -13.27 10.36
N TRP A 392 12.95 -11.95 10.22
CA TRP A 392 12.39 -11.07 11.26
C TRP A 392 10.89 -11.22 11.42
N LEU A 393 10.15 -11.42 10.34
CA LEU A 393 8.74 -11.78 10.37
C LEU A 393 8.50 -13.07 11.14
N HIS A 394 9.27 -14.12 10.82
CA HIS A 394 9.22 -15.40 11.53
C HIS A 394 9.51 -15.22 13.02
N LYS A 395 10.49 -14.39 13.40
CA LYS A 395 10.76 -14.07 14.80
C LYS A 395 9.51 -13.46 15.48
N GLY A 396 8.86 -12.48 14.86
CA GLY A 396 7.63 -11.89 15.39
C GLY A 396 6.51 -12.92 15.58
N ILE A 397 6.30 -13.79 14.59
CA ILE A 397 5.33 -14.90 14.66
C ILE A 397 5.68 -15.88 15.79
N SER A 398 6.96 -16.25 15.92
CA SER A 398 7.42 -17.17 16.98
C SER A 398 7.25 -16.61 18.39
N GLU A 399 7.16 -15.28 18.52
CA GLU A 399 6.89 -14.57 19.77
C GLU A 399 5.40 -14.20 19.93
N GLY A 400 4.51 -14.79 19.13
CA GLY A 400 3.07 -14.72 19.31
C GLY A 400 2.34 -13.60 18.57
N CYS A 401 2.99 -12.87 17.65
CA CYS A 401 2.30 -11.90 16.80
C CYS A 401 1.34 -12.60 15.82
N GLN A 402 0.11 -12.10 15.66
CA GLN A 402 -0.92 -12.68 14.77
C GLN A 402 -0.72 -12.31 13.28
N CYS A 403 0.49 -12.51 12.75
CA CYS A 403 0.77 -12.30 11.34
C CYS A 403 0.50 -13.58 10.52
N LEU A 404 -0.42 -13.48 9.57
CA LEU A 404 -1.03 -14.61 8.85
C LEU A 404 -0.44 -14.83 7.46
N GLY A 405 0.37 -13.89 6.96
CA GLY A 405 0.83 -13.95 5.59
C GLY A 405 1.94 -12.97 5.22
N TYR A 406 2.46 -13.19 4.02
CA TYR A 406 3.43 -12.34 3.35
C TYR A 406 3.10 -12.21 1.87
N HIS A 407 2.87 -10.98 1.44
CA HIS A 407 2.71 -10.57 0.05
C HIS A 407 3.90 -9.72 -0.38
N MET A 408 4.58 -10.21 -1.42
CA MET A 408 5.68 -9.50 -2.04
C MET A 408 5.17 -8.43 -3.03
N TRP A 409 5.74 -7.23 -2.99
CA TRP A 409 5.58 -6.25 -4.05
C TRP A 409 6.72 -6.39 -5.06
N THR A 410 6.50 -6.94 -6.25
CA THR A 410 5.23 -7.39 -6.88
C THR A 410 5.44 -8.70 -7.64
N PHE A 411 4.39 -9.36 -8.12
CA PHE A 411 4.54 -10.59 -8.90
C PHE A 411 5.24 -10.35 -10.25
N ILE A 412 4.88 -9.27 -10.93
CA ILE A 412 5.42 -8.87 -12.23
C ILE A 412 5.94 -7.44 -12.14
N ASP A 413 6.99 -7.13 -12.90
CA ASP A 413 7.40 -5.74 -13.08
C ASP A 413 6.22 -4.89 -13.55
N ASN A 414 5.89 -3.87 -12.76
CA ASN A 414 4.73 -3.03 -12.97
C ASN A 414 5.09 -1.54 -13.01
N TRP A 415 4.11 -0.74 -13.46
CA TRP A 415 4.29 0.70 -13.61
C TRP A 415 4.30 1.36 -12.23
N SER A 416 5.45 1.86 -11.78
CA SER A 416 5.65 2.45 -10.47
C SER A 416 5.49 3.97 -10.48
N TRP A 417 4.29 4.45 -10.84
CA TRP A 417 3.93 5.87 -10.79
C TRP A 417 4.87 6.74 -11.64
N CYS A 418 5.34 7.90 -11.14
CA CYS A 418 6.33 8.74 -11.83
C CYS A 418 7.66 8.01 -12.13
N ASN A 419 8.02 6.96 -11.37
CA ASN A 419 9.21 6.16 -11.67
C ASN A 419 8.99 5.23 -12.88
N ALA A 420 7.74 5.05 -13.30
CA ALA A 420 7.33 4.11 -14.34
C ALA A 420 8.06 2.76 -14.18
N TYR A 421 8.93 2.42 -15.10
CA TYR A 421 9.68 1.16 -15.11
C TYR A 421 11.17 1.32 -14.81
N LYS A 422 11.58 2.46 -14.22
CA LYS A 422 12.97 2.71 -13.81
C LYS A 422 13.47 1.60 -12.88
N ASN A 423 12.73 1.36 -11.81
CA ASN A 423 13.01 0.33 -10.83
C ASN A 423 12.08 -0.86 -11.07
N ARG A 424 12.66 -2.06 -11.10
CA ARG A 424 11.97 -3.32 -11.28
C ARG A 424 11.86 -4.03 -9.94
N TYR A 425 10.69 -4.58 -9.66
CA TYR A 425 10.33 -5.16 -8.36
C TYR A 425 9.88 -6.61 -8.52
N GLY A 426 9.47 -7.03 -9.71
CA GLY A 426 8.75 -8.27 -9.97
C GLY A 426 9.54 -9.53 -9.71
N PHE A 427 8.87 -10.60 -9.27
CA PHE A 427 9.36 -11.97 -9.47
C PHE A 427 9.42 -12.37 -10.96
N ILE A 428 8.61 -11.70 -11.78
CA ILE A 428 8.51 -11.91 -13.21
C ILE A 428 8.98 -10.64 -13.91
N GLN A 429 9.97 -10.81 -14.78
CA GLN A 429 10.42 -9.76 -15.69
C GLN A 429 9.36 -9.51 -16.74
N LEU A 430 9.07 -8.23 -17.00
CA LEU A 430 8.27 -7.80 -18.14
C LEU A 430 9.14 -7.09 -19.17
N ASP A 431 9.23 -7.66 -20.37
CA ASP A 431 9.72 -6.95 -21.55
C ASP A 431 8.64 -5.97 -22.03
N LEU A 432 8.93 -4.67 -22.00
CA LEU A 432 7.94 -3.64 -22.33
C LEU A 432 7.60 -3.58 -23.83
N THR A 433 8.50 -4.04 -24.69
CA THR A 433 8.31 -4.01 -26.15
C THR A 433 7.51 -5.21 -26.61
N THR A 434 7.89 -6.40 -26.16
CA THR A 434 7.29 -7.66 -26.60
C THR A 434 6.14 -8.11 -25.71
N GLN A 435 6.02 -7.52 -24.51
CA GLN A 435 5.11 -7.96 -23.46
C GLN A 435 5.39 -9.41 -23.01
N GLN A 436 6.62 -9.90 -23.21
CA GLN A 436 7.02 -11.21 -22.73
C GLN A 436 7.21 -11.19 -21.21
N ARG A 437 6.68 -12.22 -20.55
CA ARG A 437 6.85 -12.50 -19.12
C ARG A 437 7.90 -13.60 -18.92
N THR A 438 8.91 -13.35 -18.10
CA THR A 438 9.96 -14.32 -17.79
C THR A 438 10.18 -14.39 -16.28
N ILE A 439 10.04 -15.57 -15.68
CA ILE A 439 10.30 -15.78 -14.24
C ILE A 439 11.78 -15.49 -13.94
N LYS A 440 12.04 -14.65 -12.95
CA LYS A 440 13.39 -14.38 -12.41
C LYS A 440 13.76 -15.43 -11.36
N LYS A 441 15.04 -15.52 -11.00
CA LYS A 441 15.51 -16.49 -10.00
C LYS A 441 14.81 -16.33 -8.64
N SER A 442 14.49 -15.10 -8.23
CA SER A 442 13.73 -14.84 -7.02
C SER A 442 12.31 -15.42 -7.04
N GLY A 443 11.68 -15.50 -8.22
CA GLY A 443 10.38 -16.16 -8.40
C GLY A 443 10.49 -17.66 -8.13
N GLU A 444 11.51 -18.33 -8.68
CA GLU A 444 11.75 -19.75 -8.42
C GLU A 444 12.03 -20.03 -6.94
N TRP A 445 12.82 -19.17 -6.29
CA TRP A 445 13.09 -19.26 -4.86
C TRP A 445 11.82 -19.07 -4.03
N PHE A 446 10.97 -18.10 -4.39
CA PHE A 446 9.69 -17.87 -3.71
C PHE A 446 8.75 -19.07 -3.89
N ALA A 447 8.67 -19.63 -5.10
CA ALA A 447 7.87 -20.81 -5.40
C ALA A 447 8.27 -22.01 -4.53
N ALA A 448 9.57 -22.24 -4.36
CA ALA A 448 10.09 -23.28 -3.49
C ALA A 448 9.78 -23.00 -2.00
N THR A 449 9.90 -21.74 -1.58
CA THR A 449 9.62 -21.31 -0.19
C THR A 449 8.15 -21.49 0.16
N ALA A 450 7.24 -21.05 -0.72
CA ALA A 450 5.80 -21.19 -0.56
C ALA A 450 5.36 -22.66 -0.54
N LEU A 451 5.89 -23.48 -1.45
CA LEU A 451 5.60 -24.93 -1.51
C LEU A 451 6.02 -25.67 -0.23
N ASN A 452 7.21 -25.35 0.28
CA ASN A 452 7.77 -26.00 1.47
C ASN A 452 7.29 -25.36 2.78
N ASN A 453 6.50 -24.29 2.70
CA ASN A 453 6.12 -23.41 3.81
C ASN A 453 7.33 -23.03 4.71
N SER A 454 8.51 -22.92 4.11
CA SER A 454 9.78 -22.74 4.80
C SER A 454 10.94 -22.43 3.86
N PHE A 455 12.02 -21.85 4.40
CA PHE A 455 13.30 -21.70 3.71
C PHE A 455 14.48 -21.88 4.68
N ASP A 456 15.66 -22.15 4.13
CA ASP A 456 16.91 -22.27 4.88
C ASP A 456 17.74 -21.00 4.75
N ARG A 457 18.30 -20.52 5.86
CA ARG A 457 19.27 -19.42 5.90
C ARG A 457 20.22 -19.55 7.09
N GLU A 458 21.43 -19.00 6.98
CA GLU A 458 22.31 -18.81 8.14
C GLU A 458 21.63 -17.91 9.20
N SER A 459 21.91 -18.12 10.49
CA SER A 459 21.28 -17.32 11.56
C SER A 459 21.72 -15.86 11.50
N VAL A 460 20.78 -14.94 11.68
CA VAL A 460 21.03 -13.49 11.82
C VAL A 460 21.65 -13.16 13.17
#